data_AF-A0AA40D4E6-F1
#
_entry.id   AF-A0AA40D4E6-F1
#
_cell.length_a   1.000
_cell.length_b   1.000
_cell.length_c   1.000
_cell.angle_alpha   90.00
_cell.angle_beta   90.00
_cell.angle_gamma   90.00
#
_symmetry.space_group_name_H-M   'P 1'
#
loop_
_entity.id
_entity.type
_entity.pdbx_description
1 polymer ?
#
loop_
_entity_poly.entity_id
_entity_poly.type
_entity_poly.pdbx_seq_one_letter_code
_entity_poly.pdbx_strand_id
1 'polypeptide(L)'
;MISPRLTVALLAGCALQQLAAGAEVHGAGAEGTVMGPVAFLWPSDRQWDASQDNTAPCGSSAGVTNRTEFPLDQGSVALTIADDAWNVEFHLAVGNNPTSESDFTEQVVSNISSVQPGHQCYKLEDLPDTLSAGTNATIQLEYWSSYEDGKNETFYACADITFVEAVAFDAQVPCFNVTASDFNSGSASSSASSSTASATGASASSSNDNSGSSSSSGGLSTSDKAGIAIGSILGGLSIIGAGIFFFLYRRRAAAKREAAAAAAAATPKEVEEASVRSARH
;
A
#
# COMPACT_ATOMS: atom_id res chain seq x y z
N MET A 1 -11.34 62.43 40.98
CA MET A 1 -10.59 61.84 42.11
C MET A 1 -10.22 60.42 41.72
N ILE A 2 -8.93 60.11 41.85
CA ILE A 2 -8.25 58.81 41.77
C ILE A 2 -8.02 58.21 40.37
N SER A 3 -6.73 58.02 40.14
CA SER A 3 -5.99 57.57 38.96
C SER A 3 -5.92 56.02 38.85
N PRO A 4 -5.28 55.46 37.81
CA PRO A 4 -5.56 54.14 37.23
C PRO A 4 -4.71 53.00 37.85
N ARG A 5 -5.05 51.75 37.52
CA ARG A 5 -4.08 50.64 37.58
C ARG A 5 -4.15 49.77 36.33
N LEU A 6 -3.01 49.77 35.63
CA LEU A 6 -2.55 48.73 34.71
C LEU A 6 -2.71 47.34 35.34
N THR A 7 -3.16 46.39 34.53
CA THR A 7 -2.60 45.03 34.55
C THR A 7 -2.48 44.53 33.12
N VAL A 8 -1.25 44.53 32.62
CA VAL A 8 -0.83 43.78 31.44
C VAL A 8 -0.81 42.31 31.84
N ALA A 9 -1.60 41.47 31.17
CA ALA A 9 -1.48 40.02 31.26
C ALA A 9 -1.04 39.51 29.89
N LEU A 10 0.25 39.22 29.79
CA LEU A 10 0.92 38.60 28.67
C LEU A 10 1.03 37.12 29.01
N LEU A 11 0.16 36.27 28.46
CA LEU A 11 0.34 34.83 28.48
C LEU A 11 -0.06 34.24 27.12
N ALA A 12 0.97 33.72 26.47
CA ALA A 12 0.95 32.99 25.23
C ALA A 12 -0.04 31.82 25.29
N GLY A 13 -1.12 31.92 24.51
CA GLY A 13 -2.00 30.80 24.20
C GLY A 13 -1.41 30.03 23.03
N CYS A 14 -0.84 28.87 23.35
CA CYS A 14 -0.26 27.89 22.45
C CYS A 14 -1.19 27.61 21.26
N ALA A 15 -0.82 28.07 20.07
CA ALA A 15 -1.43 27.61 18.83
C ALA A 15 -0.98 26.18 18.58
N LEU A 16 -1.79 25.19 18.99
CA LEU A 16 -1.73 23.86 18.37
C LEU A 16 -2.30 23.99 16.96
N GLN A 17 -1.45 24.41 16.02
CA GLN A 17 -1.70 24.15 14.61
C GLN A 17 -1.58 22.65 14.40
N GLN A 18 -2.69 22.03 14.03
CA GLN A 18 -2.68 20.71 13.41
C GLN A 18 -1.68 20.74 12.25
N LEU A 19 -0.56 20.04 12.40
CA LEU A 19 0.16 19.52 11.26
C LEU A 19 -0.78 18.50 10.61
N ALA A 20 -1.51 18.94 9.58
CA ALA A 20 -1.93 18.04 8.53
C ALA A 20 -0.62 17.54 7.90
N ALA A 21 -0.19 16.35 8.33
CA ALA A 21 0.83 15.60 7.63
C ALA A 21 0.39 15.49 6.17
N GLY A 22 1.34 15.71 5.26
CA GLY A 22 1.10 15.62 3.83
C GLY A 22 0.42 14.30 3.50
N ALA A 23 -0.54 14.32 2.58
CA ALA A 23 -1.00 13.10 1.96
C ALA A 23 0.22 12.42 1.34
N GLU A 24 0.64 11.28 1.89
CA GLU A 24 1.73 10.49 1.33
C GLU A 24 1.20 9.79 0.07
N VAL A 25 1.50 10.39 -1.08
CA VAL A 25 1.18 9.87 -2.41
C VAL A 25 2.19 8.77 -2.72
N HIS A 26 1.96 7.52 -2.29
CA HIS A 26 2.60 6.26 -2.79
C HIS A 26 2.04 5.04 -2.02
N GLY A 27 0.74 4.75 -2.12
CA GLY A 27 0.12 3.57 -1.49
C GLY A 27 -0.20 3.68 0.02
N ALA A 28 0.34 4.67 0.72
CA ALA A 28 0.03 4.92 2.13
C ALA A 28 -1.48 5.16 2.35
N GLY A 29 -2.13 4.25 3.09
CA GLY A 29 -3.58 4.26 3.32
C GLY A 29 -4.43 3.71 2.18
N ALA A 30 -3.82 3.21 1.11
CA ALA A 30 -4.52 2.48 0.04
C ALA A 30 -4.72 0.99 0.41
N GLU A 31 -3.83 0.44 1.24
CA GLU A 31 -3.96 -0.91 1.79
C GLU A 31 -5.32 -1.11 2.48
N GLY A 32 -5.98 -2.22 2.17
CA GLY A 32 -7.27 -2.59 2.77
C GLY A 32 -8.45 -1.76 2.24
N THR A 33 -8.22 -0.81 1.33
CA THR A 33 -9.30 0.01 0.72
C THR A 33 -9.41 -0.17 -0.78
N VAL A 34 -8.28 -0.19 -1.49
CA VAL A 34 -8.23 -0.31 -2.96
C VAL A 34 -7.17 -1.30 -3.45
N MET A 35 -6.30 -1.78 -2.57
CA MET A 35 -5.25 -2.77 -2.82
C MET A 35 -4.89 -3.53 -1.55
N GLY A 36 -4.23 -4.69 -1.70
CA GLY A 36 -3.52 -5.37 -0.61
C GLY A 36 -2.16 -4.70 -0.33
N PRO A 37 -1.26 -5.37 0.40
CA PRO A 37 0.06 -4.80 0.72
C PRO A 37 0.91 -4.45 -0.51
N VAL A 38 0.77 -5.19 -1.60
CA VAL A 38 1.45 -4.93 -2.88
C VAL A 38 0.45 -5.11 -4.01
N ALA A 39 0.51 -4.22 -5.00
CA ALA A 39 -0.28 -4.33 -6.22
C ALA A 39 0.57 -3.92 -7.43
N PHE A 40 0.19 -4.36 -8.62
CA PHE A 40 0.76 -3.78 -9.82
C PHE A 40 0.32 -2.32 -9.95
N LEU A 41 1.26 -1.46 -10.27
CA LEU A 41 0.95 -0.17 -10.89
C LEU A 41 0.89 -0.34 -12.42
N TRP A 42 1.74 -1.21 -12.95
CA TRP A 42 1.78 -1.56 -14.36
C TRP A 42 2.39 -2.95 -14.57
N PRO A 43 1.86 -3.79 -15.48
CA PRO A 43 0.55 -3.66 -16.12
C PRO A 43 -0.57 -3.69 -15.10
N SER A 44 -1.75 -3.16 -15.43
CA SER A 44 -2.84 -3.08 -14.45
C SER A 44 -3.34 -4.46 -14.00
N ASP A 45 -3.60 -4.58 -12.71
CA ASP A 45 -4.09 -5.77 -12.04
C ASP A 45 -5.53 -6.08 -12.49
N ARG A 46 -5.90 -7.34 -12.32
CA ARG A 46 -7.30 -7.70 -12.15
C ARG A 46 -7.87 -6.98 -10.93
N GLN A 47 -9.20 -6.76 -10.95
CA GLN A 47 -9.89 -6.05 -9.87
C GLN A 47 -9.56 -6.68 -8.51
N TRP A 48 -9.02 -5.87 -7.61
CA TRP A 48 -8.66 -6.32 -6.27
C TRP A 48 -9.91 -6.61 -5.42
N ASP A 49 -9.79 -7.63 -4.57
CA ASP A 49 -10.82 -8.06 -3.62
C ASP A 49 -10.12 -8.58 -2.35
N ALA A 50 -10.27 -7.85 -1.24
CA ALA A 50 -9.65 -8.20 0.04
C ALA A 50 -10.03 -9.59 0.58
N SER A 51 -11.16 -10.15 0.14
CA SER A 51 -11.55 -11.51 0.56
C SER A 51 -10.86 -12.60 -0.25
N GLN A 52 -10.22 -12.23 -1.36
CA GLN A 52 -9.64 -13.13 -2.33
C GLN A 52 -8.13 -13.02 -2.43
N ASP A 53 -7.50 -11.97 -1.92
CA ASP A 53 -6.07 -11.65 -2.12
C ASP A 53 -5.11 -12.73 -1.59
N ASN A 54 -5.51 -13.53 -0.59
CA ASN A 54 -4.79 -14.73 -0.16
C ASN A 54 -5.15 -16.03 -0.92
N THR A 55 -5.91 -15.93 -2.01
CA THR A 55 -6.38 -17.08 -2.80
C THR A 55 -5.70 -17.12 -4.17
N ALA A 56 -4.90 -18.16 -4.36
CA ALA A 56 -4.27 -18.48 -5.64
C ALA A 56 -5.28 -18.69 -6.79
N PRO A 57 -4.90 -18.40 -8.05
CA PRO A 57 -3.60 -17.86 -8.45
C PRO A 57 -3.53 -16.33 -8.48
N CYS A 58 -4.68 -15.64 -8.50
CA CYS A 58 -4.72 -14.21 -8.86
C CYS A 58 -5.18 -13.27 -7.77
N GLY A 59 -5.51 -13.78 -6.57
CA GLY A 59 -5.95 -12.91 -5.48
C GLY A 59 -7.27 -12.17 -5.77
N SER A 60 -8.07 -12.68 -6.72
CA SER A 60 -9.21 -11.96 -7.28
C SER A 60 -10.29 -12.92 -7.75
N SER A 61 -11.55 -12.51 -7.63
CA SER A 61 -12.70 -13.20 -8.23
C SER A 61 -12.88 -12.87 -9.73
N ALA A 62 -12.15 -11.88 -10.24
CA ALA A 62 -12.23 -11.45 -11.62
C ALA A 62 -11.48 -12.40 -12.56
N GLY A 63 -12.13 -12.72 -13.69
CA GLY A 63 -11.47 -13.37 -14.83
C GLY A 63 -10.63 -12.38 -15.64
N VAL A 64 -10.06 -12.87 -16.73
CA VAL A 64 -9.34 -12.03 -17.70
C VAL A 64 -10.28 -10.96 -18.26
N THR A 65 -9.85 -9.70 -18.22
CA THR A 65 -10.60 -8.57 -18.78
C THR A 65 -9.85 -7.98 -19.97
N ASN A 66 -9.30 -6.77 -19.83
CA ASN A 66 -8.46 -6.12 -20.84
C ASN A 66 -7.01 -6.56 -20.65
N ARG A 67 -6.33 -6.83 -21.76
CA ARG A 67 -4.92 -7.18 -21.77
C ARG A 67 -4.08 -5.94 -22.06
N THR A 68 -3.01 -5.77 -21.29
CA THR A 68 -2.04 -4.71 -21.54
C THR A 68 -1.03 -5.18 -22.58
N GLU A 69 -0.70 -4.35 -23.57
CA GLU A 69 0.40 -4.63 -24.48
C GLU A 69 1.72 -4.63 -23.70
N PHE A 70 2.48 -5.72 -23.79
CA PHE A 70 3.71 -5.92 -23.05
C PHE A 70 4.84 -6.29 -24.02
N PRO A 71 5.99 -5.62 -24.01
CA PRO A 71 6.99 -5.86 -25.02
C PRO A 71 7.70 -7.21 -24.76
N LEU A 72 7.99 -7.94 -25.83
CA LEU A 72 8.78 -9.18 -25.79
C LEU A 72 10.21 -8.97 -25.28
N ASP A 73 10.73 -7.74 -25.38
CA ASP A 73 12.06 -7.36 -24.91
C ASP A 73 11.97 -6.12 -24.03
N GLN A 74 12.77 -6.09 -22.96
CA GLN A 74 12.86 -4.99 -21.99
C GLN A 74 11.55 -4.64 -21.26
N GLY A 75 10.58 -5.56 -21.23
CA GLY A 75 9.36 -5.40 -20.44
C GLY A 75 9.64 -5.33 -18.94
N SER A 76 8.91 -4.48 -18.22
CA SER A 76 9.11 -4.28 -16.78
C SER A 76 7.77 -4.19 -16.06
N VAL A 77 7.65 -4.80 -14.90
CA VAL A 77 6.50 -4.61 -14.00
C VAL A 77 6.82 -3.49 -13.01
N ALA A 78 5.84 -2.64 -12.75
CA ALA A 78 5.89 -1.58 -11.75
C ALA A 78 4.90 -1.93 -10.64
N LEU A 79 5.33 -1.78 -9.38
CA LEU A 79 4.57 -2.07 -8.19
C LEU A 79 4.29 -0.79 -7.41
N THR A 80 3.09 -0.74 -6.83
CA THR A 80 2.80 0.12 -5.68
C THR A 80 2.81 -0.75 -4.43
N ILE A 81 3.55 -0.33 -3.41
CA ILE A 81 3.77 -1.10 -2.19
C ILE A 81 3.25 -0.26 -1.03
N ALA A 82 2.25 -0.75 -0.33
CA ALA A 82 1.62 -0.07 0.80
C ALA A 82 2.17 -0.52 2.15
N ASP A 83 2.61 -1.77 2.28
CA ASP A 83 3.28 -2.31 3.47
C ASP A 83 4.45 -3.23 3.09
N ASP A 84 5.31 -3.54 4.07
CA ASP A 84 6.43 -4.44 3.89
C ASP A 84 5.97 -5.81 3.36
N ALA A 85 6.72 -6.32 2.39
CA ALA A 85 6.50 -7.65 1.84
C ALA A 85 7.82 -8.38 1.60
N TRP A 86 7.75 -9.71 1.60
CA TRP A 86 8.89 -10.63 1.50
C TRP A 86 8.62 -11.72 0.47
N ASN A 87 9.69 -12.36 -0.01
CA ASN A 87 9.61 -13.43 -1.01
C ASN A 87 8.73 -13.02 -2.21
N VAL A 88 9.03 -11.84 -2.77
CA VAL A 88 8.27 -11.31 -3.90
C VAL A 88 8.71 -12.06 -5.15
N GLU A 89 7.77 -12.72 -5.79
CA GLU A 89 8.01 -13.54 -6.97
C GLU A 89 7.05 -13.13 -8.08
N PHE A 90 7.56 -13.16 -9.30
CA PHE A 90 6.77 -12.96 -10.49
C PHE A 90 6.80 -14.23 -11.32
N HIS A 91 5.62 -14.80 -11.57
CA HIS A 91 5.47 -16.00 -12.38
C HIS A 91 4.68 -15.69 -13.65
N LEU A 92 4.93 -16.44 -14.72
CA LEU A 92 4.25 -16.27 -16.00
C LEU A 92 3.45 -17.51 -16.36
N ALA A 93 2.18 -17.31 -16.72
CA ALA A 93 1.36 -18.32 -17.36
C ALA A 93 1.05 -17.90 -18.80
N VAL A 94 1.53 -18.68 -19.77
CA VAL A 94 1.28 -18.45 -21.20
C VAL A 94 -0.06 -19.06 -21.59
N GLY A 95 -0.96 -18.24 -22.12
CA GLY A 95 -2.30 -18.67 -22.52
C GLY A 95 -3.37 -17.60 -22.31
N ASN A 96 -4.61 -17.97 -22.66
CA ASN A 96 -5.72 -17.03 -22.69
C ASN A 96 -6.44 -16.84 -21.35
N ASN A 97 -6.38 -17.83 -20.46
CA ASN A 97 -7.10 -17.80 -19.18
C ASN A 97 -6.54 -18.85 -18.21
N PRO A 98 -5.39 -18.59 -17.56
CA PRO A 98 -4.91 -19.46 -16.50
C PRO A 98 -5.88 -19.41 -15.31
N THR A 99 -6.11 -20.57 -14.70
CA THR A 99 -7.09 -20.75 -13.61
C THR A 99 -6.56 -21.57 -12.44
N SER A 100 -5.36 -22.13 -12.56
CA SER A 100 -4.71 -22.93 -11.55
C SER A 100 -3.31 -22.40 -11.27
N GLU A 101 -2.84 -22.54 -10.03
CA GLU A 101 -1.47 -22.21 -9.64
C GLU A 101 -0.43 -22.97 -10.48
N SER A 102 -0.75 -24.20 -10.86
CA SER A 102 0.10 -25.02 -11.73
C SER A 102 0.30 -24.47 -13.14
N ASP A 103 -0.47 -23.45 -13.56
CA ASP A 103 -0.31 -22.79 -14.85
C ASP A 103 0.89 -21.81 -14.84
N PHE A 104 1.37 -21.42 -13.66
CA PHE A 104 2.43 -20.42 -13.43
C PHE A 104 3.76 -21.11 -13.10
N THR A 105 4.40 -21.67 -14.13
CA THR A 105 5.59 -22.53 -13.93
C THR A 105 6.93 -21.81 -14.06
N GLU A 106 6.91 -20.57 -14.56
CA GLU A 106 8.12 -19.83 -14.92
C GLU A 106 8.24 -18.57 -14.07
N GLN A 107 9.23 -18.55 -13.17
CA GLN A 107 9.61 -17.35 -12.47
C GLN A 107 10.40 -16.44 -13.41
N VAL A 108 9.87 -15.25 -13.69
CA VAL A 108 10.37 -14.33 -14.73
C VAL A 108 11.18 -13.16 -14.18
N VAL A 109 11.30 -13.07 -12.86
CA VAL A 109 12.14 -12.11 -12.15
C VAL A 109 12.84 -12.81 -10.99
N SER A 110 14.15 -12.68 -10.90
CA SER A 110 14.94 -13.37 -9.88
C SER A 110 15.23 -12.49 -8.65
N ASN A 111 15.27 -13.12 -7.47
CA ASN A 111 15.89 -12.60 -6.24
C ASN A 111 15.31 -11.29 -5.65
N ILE A 112 13.99 -11.21 -5.39
CA ILE A 112 13.41 -10.09 -4.61
C ILE A 112 13.08 -10.57 -3.19
N SER A 113 14.03 -10.39 -2.27
CA SER A 113 13.86 -10.88 -0.88
C SER A 113 12.83 -10.08 -0.09
N SER A 114 12.76 -8.77 -0.32
CA SER A 114 11.89 -7.86 0.43
C SER A 114 11.67 -6.56 -0.32
N VAL A 115 10.50 -5.97 -0.11
CA VAL A 115 10.15 -4.62 -0.58
C VAL A 115 9.55 -3.82 0.56
N GLN A 116 9.87 -2.53 0.60
CA GLN A 116 9.30 -1.56 1.54
C GLN A 116 8.23 -0.70 0.86
N PRO A 117 7.34 -0.07 1.64
CA PRO A 117 6.37 0.91 1.15
C PRO A 117 6.99 1.91 0.18
N GLY A 118 6.31 2.15 -0.94
CA GLY A 118 6.78 3.01 -2.01
C GLY A 118 6.45 2.46 -3.39
N HIS A 119 7.38 2.63 -4.32
CA HIS A 119 7.24 2.22 -5.71
C HIS A 119 8.50 1.49 -6.15
N GLN A 120 8.36 0.30 -6.73
CA GLN A 120 9.49 -0.46 -7.25
C GLN A 120 9.17 -1.02 -8.63
N CYS A 121 10.18 -1.22 -9.44
CA CYS A 121 10.06 -1.74 -10.78
C CYS A 121 11.10 -2.82 -11.06
N TYR A 122 10.68 -3.86 -11.77
CA TYR A 122 11.51 -5.01 -12.10
C TYR A 122 11.37 -5.38 -13.57
N LYS A 123 12.49 -5.68 -14.21
CA LYS A 123 12.52 -6.20 -15.57
C LYS A 123 12.20 -7.68 -15.57
N LEU A 124 11.44 -8.12 -16.58
CA LEU A 124 11.27 -9.55 -16.86
C LEU A 124 12.43 -9.99 -17.75
N GLU A 125 13.29 -10.86 -17.22
CA GLU A 125 14.56 -11.24 -17.86
C GLU A 125 14.54 -12.66 -18.44
N ASP A 126 13.69 -13.55 -17.91
CA ASP A 126 13.69 -14.98 -18.21
C ASP A 126 12.43 -15.41 -19.00
N LEU A 127 12.10 -14.69 -20.09
CA LEU A 127 10.98 -15.04 -20.96
C LEU A 127 11.33 -16.22 -21.89
N PRO A 128 10.40 -17.18 -22.13
CA PRO A 128 10.65 -18.28 -23.06
C PRO A 128 10.92 -17.81 -24.49
N ASP A 129 11.95 -18.39 -25.13
CA ASP A 129 12.32 -18.12 -26.52
C ASP A 129 11.21 -18.47 -27.54
N THR A 130 10.19 -19.21 -27.12
CA THR A 130 9.04 -19.60 -27.95
C THR A 130 7.95 -18.52 -28.02
N LEU A 131 8.05 -17.46 -27.21
CA LEU A 131 7.10 -16.36 -27.21
C LEU A 131 7.19 -15.52 -28.48
N SER A 132 6.04 -15.11 -28.98
CA SER A 132 5.91 -14.27 -30.17
C SER A 132 4.81 -13.22 -29.99
N ALA A 133 4.86 -12.16 -30.78
CA ALA A 133 3.88 -11.08 -30.70
C ALA A 133 2.46 -11.62 -30.97
N GLY A 134 1.48 -11.10 -30.23
CA GLY A 134 0.11 -11.60 -30.18
C GLY A 134 -0.11 -12.73 -29.18
N THR A 135 0.94 -13.27 -28.55
CA THR A 135 0.79 -14.30 -27.50
C THR A 135 0.21 -13.68 -26.24
N ASN A 136 -0.90 -14.26 -25.77
CA ASN A 136 -1.52 -13.87 -24.51
C ASN A 136 -0.82 -14.56 -23.33
N ALA A 137 -0.63 -13.84 -22.24
CA ALA A 137 -0.10 -14.38 -21.00
C ALA A 137 -0.69 -13.66 -19.77
N THR A 138 -0.43 -14.19 -18.59
CA THR A 138 -0.77 -13.56 -17.31
C THR A 138 0.48 -13.54 -16.46
N ILE A 139 0.83 -12.37 -15.93
CA ILE A 139 1.89 -12.22 -14.94
C ILE A 139 1.23 -12.34 -13.58
N GLN A 140 1.67 -13.29 -12.77
CA GLN A 140 1.29 -13.42 -11.37
C GLN A 140 2.36 -12.74 -10.52
N LEU A 141 1.89 -12.02 -9.50
CA LEU A 141 2.69 -11.55 -8.39
C LEU A 141 2.30 -12.41 -7.18
N GLU A 142 3.27 -13.13 -6.61
CA GLU A 142 3.14 -13.87 -5.35
C GLU A 142 4.09 -13.24 -4.33
N TYR A 143 3.61 -12.99 -3.12
CA TYR A 143 4.46 -12.43 -2.05
C TYR A 143 3.92 -12.77 -0.67
N TRP A 144 4.75 -12.61 0.36
CA TRP A 144 4.35 -12.72 1.75
C TRP A 144 4.23 -11.34 2.39
N SER A 145 3.20 -11.15 3.21
CA SER A 145 3.07 -9.98 4.07
C SER A 145 2.40 -10.35 5.39
N SER A 146 2.56 -9.51 6.42
CA SER A 146 2.00 -9.73 7.75
C SER A 146 0.72 -8.91 8.01
N TYR A 147 -0.18 -8.91 7.02
CA TYR A 147 -1.43 -8.14 7.02
C TYR A 147 -2.42 -8.63 8.11
N GLU A 148 -3.20 -7.70 8.70
CA GLU A 148 -4.27 -7.88 9.71
C GLU A 148 -3.88 -8.54 11.06
N ASP A 149 -3.31 -9.75 11.05
CA ASP A 149 -3.09 -10.60 12.23
C ASP A 149 -1.61 -10.77 12.62
N GLY A 150 -0.70 -10.09 11.92
CA GLY A 150 0.75 -10.12 12.19
C GLY A 150 1.42 -11.47 11.90
N LYS A 151 0.75 -12.35 11.14
CA LYS A 151 1.31 -13.62 10.65
C LYS A 151 1.64 -13.45 9.18
N ASN A 152 2.71 -14.10 8.73
CA ASN A 152 3.04 -14.13 7.31
C ASN A 152 1.98 -14.96 6.56
N GLU A 153 1.29 -14.29 5.66
CA GLU A 153 0.31 -14.87 4.73
C GLU A 153 0.80 -14.64 3.30
N THR A 154 0.43 -15.56 2.40
CA THR A 154 0.74 -15.43 0.98
C THR A 154 -0.36 -14.67 0.28
N PHE A 155 0.02 -13.69 -0.53
CA PHE A 155 -0.85 -12.85 -1.32
C PHE A 155 -0.57 -13.05 -2.80
N TYR A 156 -1.60 -12.81 -3.60
CA TYR A 156 -1.58 -12.98 -5.04
C TYR A 156 -2.17 -11.76 -5.74
N ALA A 157 -1.62 -11.43 -6.91
CA ALA A 157 -2.25 -10.53 -7.86
C ALA A 157 -1.91 -10.99 -9.28
N CYS A 158 -2.77 -10.69 -10.25
CA CYS A 158 -2.53 -11.01 -11.65
C CYS A 158 -2.67 -9.77 -12.53
N ALA A 159 -1.78 -9.64 -13.50
CA ALA A 159 -1.89 -8.68 -14.59
C ALA A 159 -1.94 -9.43 -15.93
N ASP A 160 -3.00 -9.19 -16.72
CA ASP A 160 -3.21 -9.86 -18.00
C ASP A 160 -2.54 -9.07 -19.13
N ILE A 161 -1.74 -9.75 -19.96
CA ILE A 161 -0.95 -9.11 -21.02
C ILE A 161 -1.13 -9.77 -22.39
N THR A 162 -0.79 -9.03 -23.43
CA THR A 162 -0.56 -9.55 -24.78
C THR A 162 0.83 -9.09 -25.22
N PHE A 163 1.69 -10.04 -25.59
CA PHE A 163 3.03 -9.72 -26.04
C PHE A 163 3.00 -8.94 -27.36
N VAL A 164 3.84 -7.91 -27.47
CA VAL A 164 4.05 -7.14 -28.70
C VAL A 164 5.54 -7.07 -29.03
N GLU A 165 5.88 -6.80 -30.29
CA GLU A 165 7.26 -6.48 -30.64
C GLU A 165 7.69 -5.18 -29.96
N ALA A 166 8.97 -5.07 -29.59
CA ALA A 166 9.50 -3.88 -28.91
C ALA A 166 9.26 -2.59 -29.72
N VAL A 167 9.25 -2.66 -31.06
CA VAL A 167 8.98 -1.51 -31.94
C VAL A 167 7.52 -1.05 -31.92
N ALA A 168 6.60 -1.90 -31.48
CA ALA A 168 5.18 -1.61 -31.36
C ALA A 168 4.80 -1.12 -29.96
N PHE A 169 5.73 -1.15 -29.00
CA PHE A 169 5.50 -0.73 -27.63
C PHE A 169 5.86 0.74 -27.42
N ASP A 170 4.85 1.58 -27.15
CA ASP A 170 5.00 3.02 -26.97
C ASP A 170 4.59 3.52 -25.57
N ALA A 171 4.18 2.60 -24.68
CA ALA A 171 3.72 2.95 -23.34
C ALA A 171 4.87 3.44 -22.46
N GLN A 172 4.64 4.55 -21.78
CA GLN A 172 5.56 5.05 -20.76
C GLN A 172 5.30 4.33 -19.44
N VAL A 173 6.08 3.27 -19.17
CA VAL A 173 6.04 2.56 -17.89
C VAL A 173 6.64 3.44 -16.80
N PRO A 174 5.97 3.64 -15.63
CA PRO A 174 6.50 4.42 -14.52
C PRO A 174 7.61 3.65 -13.77
N CYS A 175 8.63 3.16 -14.47
CA CYS A 175 9.63 2.26 -13.93
C CYS A 175 10.74 3.02 -13.19
N PHE A 176 10.53 3.28 -11.89
CA PHE A 176 11.53 3.86 -10.99
C PHE A 176 11.42 3.24 -9.60
N ASN A 177 12.49 3.27 -8.81
CA ASN A 177 12.50 2.72 -7.46
C ASN A 177 12.62 3.84 -6.43
N VAL A 178 11.64 3.94 -5.52
CA VAL A 178 11.63 4.87 -4.39
C VAL A 178 10.92 4.23 -3.19
N THR A 179 11.35 4.59 -1.99
CA THR A 179 10.68 4.19 -0.75
C THR A 179 9.95 5.38 -0.13
N ALA A 180 8.87 5.14 0.61
CA ALA A 180 8.13 6.19 1.31
C ALA A 180 9.05 6.99 2.28
N SER A 181 10.07 6.34 2.86
CA SER A 181 11.07 6.98 3.70
C SER A 181 11.92 8.04 3.00
N ASP A 182 12.09 7.94 1.67
CA ASP A 182 12.85 8.92 0.89
C ASP A 182 12.15 10.28 0.88
N PHE A 183 10.81 10.30 0.97
CA PHE A 183 10.00 11.52 0.98
C PHE A 183 9.91 12.16 2.37
N ASN A 184 10.00 11.37 3.44
CA ASN A 184 10.00 11.87 4.83
C ASN A 184 11.32 12.54 5.25
N SER A 185 12.37 12.42 4.44
CA SER A 185 13.66 13.11 4.67
C SER A 185 13.63 14.60 4.28
N GLY A 186 12.51 15.08 3.71
CA GLY A 186 12.27 16.47 3.32
C GLY A 186 11.90 17.41 4.46
N SER A 187 12.58 17.35 5.62
CA SER A 187 12.60 18.49 6.54
C SER A 187 13.50 19.56 5.93
N ALA A 188 12.89 20.67 5.52
CA ALA A 188 13.48 21.74 4.70
C ALA A 188 14.95 22.07 5.02
N SER A 189 15.90 21.57 4.23
CA SER A 189 17.18 22.23 4.01
C SER A 189 17.07 23.02 2.70
N SER A 190 16.77 24.31 2.85
CA SER A 190 16.87 25.30 1.78
C SER A 190 18.35 25.47 1.40
N SER A 191 18.82 24.61 0.50
CA SER A 191 20.07 24.84 -0.23
C SER A 191 19.72 25.02 -1.69
N ALA A 192 19.48 26.27 -2.07
CA ALA A 192 19.43 26.68 -3.46
C ALA A 192 20.83 26.47 -4.08
N SER A 193 21.00 25.37 -4.81
CA SER A 193 22.13 25.18 -5.71
C SER A 193 21.61 25.20 -7.14
N SER A 194 21.69 26.38 -7.73
CA SER A 194 21.55 26.62 -9.16
C SER A 194 22.70 25.95 -9.91
N SER A 195 22.40 24.95 -10.74
CA SER A 195 23.30 24.45 -11.78
C SER A 195 22.58 24.51 -13.12
N THR A 196 22.72 25.68 -13.76
CA THR A 196 22.54 25.89 -15.19
C THR A 196 23.51 25.01 -15.97
N ALA A 197 22.99 24.03 -16.71
CA ALA A 197 23.73 23.35 -17.78
C ALA A 197 23.42 24.07 -19.11
N SER A 198 24.44 24.74 -19.63
CA SER A 198 24.42 25.50 -20.88
C SER A 198 24.34 24.58 -22.11
N ALA A 199 23.36 24.85 -22.98
CA ALA A 199 23.34 24.38 -24.36
C ALA A 199 24.30 25.24 -25.21
N THR A 200 25.27 24.61 -25.87
CA THR A 200 26.09 25.22 -26.94
C THR A 200 25.32 25.22 -28.26
N GLY A 201 25.24 26.39 -28.89
CA GLY A 201 24.32 26.69 -29.98
C GLY A 201 24.84 26.51 -31.41
N ALA A 202 23.97 26.88 -32.34
CA ALA A 202 24.31 27.43 -33.66
C ALA A 202 23.15 28.33 -34.15
N SER A 203 23.54 29.49 -34.65
CA SER A 203 22.74 30.70 -34.87
C SER A 203 21.84 30.68 -36.11
N ALA A 204 20.69 31.38 -36.04
CA ALA A 204 20.08 32.05 -37.19
C ALA A 204 19.28 33.30 -36.75
N SER A 205 19.86 34.45 -37.10
CA SER A 205 19.37 35.82 -37.30
C SER A 205 17.89 36.19 -37.05
N SER A 206 17.68 37.25 -36.26
CA SER A 206 17.17 38.58 -36.67
C SER A 206 16.24 39.25 -35.64
N SER A 207 16.72 40.41 -35.17
CA SER A 207 16.06 41.66 -34.74
C SER A 207 14.58 41.64 -34.34
N ASN A 208 14.29 42.05 -33.09
CA ASN A 208 13.65 43.35 -32.82
C ASN A 208 13.63 43.67 -31.31
N ASP A 209 14.00 44.91 -31.00
CA ASP A 209 13.88 45.57 -29.70
C ASP A 209 12.41 45.78 -29.29
N ASN A 210 12.08 45.65 -28.00
CA ASN A 210 11.74 46.82 -27.18
C ASN A 210 11.49 46.43 -25.71
N SER A 211 11.99 47.30 -24.84
CA SER A 211 12.00 47.32 -23.38
C SER A 211 10.63 47.35 -22.69
N GLY A 212 10.57 46.82 -21.46
CA GLY A 212 9.55 47.16 -20.46
C GLY A 212 9.66 46.36 -19.17
N SER A 213 10.38 46.90 -18.18
CA SER A 213 10.43 46.41 -16.79
C SER A 213 9.27 46.96 -15.95
N SER A 214 8.87 46.22 -14.90
CA SER A 214 8.15 46.59 -13.64
C SER A 214 7.06 45.54 -13.30
N SER A 215 7.28 44.66 -12.32
CA SER A 215 7.02 44.78 -10.87
C SER A 215 5.59 44.47 -10.42
N SER A 216 5.44 43.29 -9.78
CA SER A 216 4.61 42.95 -8.62
C SER A 216 3.17 43.49 -8.47
N SER A 217 2.20 42.56 -8.43
CA SER A 217 1.11 42.45 -7.44
C SER A 217 0.23 41.26 -7.89
N GLY A 218 -0.01 40.26 -7.04
CA GLY A 218 -1.10 40.27 -6.07
C GLY A 218 -2.33 39.55 -6.66
N GLY A 219 -2.56 38.29 -6.29
CA GLY A 219 -3.76 37.56 -6.71
C GLY A 219 -3.76 36.10 -6.29
N LEU A 220 -4.32 35.80 -5.11
CA LEU A 220 -4.66 34.46 -4.66
C LEU A 220 -5.86 33.95 -5.46
N SER A 221 -5.72 32.83 -6.15
CA SER A 221 -6.79 32.23 -6.96
C SER A 221 -7.69 31.33 -6.13
N THR A 222 -8.90 31.82 -5.87
CA THR A 222 -10.20 31.13 -5.86
C THR A 222 -10.21 29.61 -5.63
N SER A 223 -9.94 29.15 -4.41
CA SER A 223 -10.29 27.79 -3.98
C SER A 223 -10.85 27.79 -2.55
N ASP A 224 -11.95 28.54 -2.35
CA ASP A 224 -12.62 28.72 -1.04
C ASP A 224 -14.12 28.38 -1.07
N LYS A 225 -14.59 27.56 -2.02
CA LYS A 225 -16.02 27.24 -2.13
C LYS A 225 -16.30 25.84 -2.69
N ALA A 226 -16.33 24.83 -1.82
CA ALA A 226 -17.29 23.71 -1.84
C ALA A 226 -16.88 22.64 -0.80
N GLY A 227 -17.70 22.41 0.23
CA GLY A 227 -17.45 21.31 1.18
C GLY A 227 -18.25 21.37 2.48
N ILE A 228 -19.58 21.52 2.41
CA ILE A 228 -20.46 21.18 3.54
C ILE A 228 -21.56 20.24 3.03
N ALA A 229 -21.66 19.08 3.69
CA ALA A 229 -22.60 17.95 3.59
C ALA A 229 -21.82 16.67 3.22
N ILE A 230 -21.65 15.64 4.06
CA ILE A 230 -22.63 14.90 4.89
C ILE A 230 -21.88 14.30 6.09
N GLY A 231 -22.25 14.66 7.32
CA GLY A 231 -21.67 14.10 8.54
C GLY A 231 -22.74 13.81 9.58
N SER A 232 -23.53 12.73 9.39
CA SER A 232 -24.55 12.31 10.37
C SER A 232 -24.98 10.83 10.28
N ILE A 233 -24.05 9.90 10.00
CA ILE A 233 -24.31 8.45 10.20
C ILE A 233 -23.22 7.76 11.04
N LEU A 234 -21.98 8.24 11.04
CA LEU A 234 -20.87 7.57 11.74
C LEU A 234 -20.78 7.85 13.26
N GLY A 235 -21.41 8.91 13.77
CA GLY A 235 -21.41 9.17 15.23
C GLY A 235 -22.29 8.20 16.04
N GLY A 236 -23.39 7.71 15.46
CA GLY A 236 -24.33 6.83 16.15
C GLY A 236 -23.88 5.37 16.19
N LEU A 237 -23.26 4.87 15.13
CA LEU A 237 -22.82 3.47 15.02
C LEU A 237 -21.59 3.18 15.88
N SER A 238 -20.67 4.14 16.06
CA SER A 238 -19.50 3.95 16.95
C SER A 238 -19.89 3.81 18.42
N ILE A 239 -20.93 4.51 18.89
CA ILE A 239 -21.40 4.41 20.29
C ILE A 239 -22.10 3.07 20.51
N ILE A 240 -22.90 2.61 19.55
CA ILE A 240 -23.59 1.30 19.62
C ILE A 240 -22.55 0.15 19.53
N GLY A 241 -21.57 0.26 18.62
CA GLY A 241 -20.48 -0.71 18.48
C GLY A 241 -19.62 -0.81 19.74
N ALA A 242 -19.22 0.33 20.33
CA ALA A 242 -18.49 0.35 21.59
C ALA A 242 -19.31 -0.22 22.76
N GLY A 243 -20.63 0.01 22.78
CA GLY A 243 -21.53 -0.56 23.77
C GLY A 243 -21.64 -2.09 23.67
N ILE A 244 -21.79 -2.63 22.47
CA ILE A 244 -21.85 -4.08 22.21
C ILE A 244 -20.49 -4.73 22.54
N PHE A 245 -19.39 -4.14 22.10
CA PHE A 245 -18.04 -4.63 22.38
C PHE A 245 -17.76 -4.66 23.90
N PHE A 246 -18.09 -3.58 24.62
CA PHE A 246 -17.91 -3.51 26.07
C PHE A 246 -18.78 -4.52 26.81
N PHE A 247 -20.02 -4.76 26.35
CA PHE A 247 -20.90 -5.77 26.93
C PHE A 247 -20.39 -7.20 26.70
N LEU A 248 -19.91 -7.52 25.50
CA LEU A 248 -19.32 -8.82 25.18
C LEU A 248 -17.99 -9.05 25.93
N TYR A 249 -17.16 -8.01 26.05
CA TYR A 249 -15.92 -8.05 26.84
C TYR A 249 -16.22 -8.33 28.32
N ARG A 250 -17.22 -7.66 28.91
CA ARG A 250 -17.64 -7.92 30.30
C ARG A 250 -18.19 -9.34 30.49
N ARG A 251 -18.94 -9.87 29.52
CA ARG A 251 -19.44 -11.25 29.57
C ARG A 251 -18.31 -12.28 29.48
N ARG A 252 -17.32 -12.05 28.60
CA ARG A 252 -16.14 -12.93 28.48
C ARG A 252 -15.25 -12.87 29.72
N ALA A 253 -15.11 -11.69 30.34
CA ALA A 253 -14.37 -11.53 31.60
C ALA A 253 -15.06 -12.22 32.79
N ALA A 254 -16.40 -12.20 32.85
CA ALA A 254 -17.17 -12.94 33.87
C ALA A 254 -17.03 -14.47 33.71
N ALA A 255 -17.13 -14.98 32.47
CA ALA A 255 -16.95 -16.42 32.19
C ALA A 255 -15.54 -16.92 32.54
N LYS A 256 -14.49 -16.10 32.30
CA LYS A 256 -13.12 -16.43 32.72
C LYS A 256 -12.96 -16.47 34.24
N ARG A 257 -13.70 -15.65 34.99
CA ARG A 257 -13.70 -15.66 36.46
C ARG A 257 -14.43 -16.89 37.01
N GLU A 258 -15.52 -17.33 36.37
CA GLU A 258 -16.22 -18.56 36.74
C GLU A 258 -15.39 -19.81 36.42
N ALA A 259 -14.69 -19.84 35.28
CA ALA A 259 -13.76 -20.91 34.94
C ALA A 259 -12.54 -20.96 35.89
N ALA A 260 -12.00 -19.80 36.28
CA ALA A 260 -10.92 -19.72 37.27
C ALA A 260 -11.38 -20.11 38.69
N ALA A 261 -12.63 -19.78 39.07
CA ALA A 261 -13.22 -20.19 40.34
C ALA A 261 -13.53 -21.70 40.38
N ALA A 262 -13.98 -22.28 39.27
CA ALA A 262 -14.19 -23.73 39.14
C ALA A 262 -12.85 -24.51 39.20
N ALA A 263 -11.78 -23.99 38.59
CA ALA A 263 -10.44 -24.56 38.68
C ALA A 263 -9.83 -24.46 40.10
N ALA A 264 -10.18 -23.41 40.86
CA ALA A 264 -9.72 -23.25 42.25
C ALA A 264 -10.50 -24.09 43.28
N ALA A 265 -11.68 -24.60 42.93
CA ALA A 265 -12.52 -25.43 43.80
C ALA A 265 -12.20 -26.93 43.74
N ALA A 266 -11.38 -27.38 42.79
CA ALA A 266 -10.92 -28.77 42.70
C ALA A 266 -9.67 -29.00 43.58
N THR A 267 -9.87 -29.32 44.85
CA THR A 267 -8.76 -29.76 45.74
C THR A 267 -8.48 -31.26 45.55
N PRO A 268 -7.19 -31.69 45.58
CA PRO A 268 -6.79 -33.08 45.42
C PRO A 268 -7.01 -33.85 46.72
N LYS A 269 -8.10 -34.64 46.80
CA LYS A 269 -8.28 -35.64 47.88
C LYS A 269 -8.65 -37.03 47.40
N GLU A 270 -8.35 -37.36 46.14
CA GLU A 270 -8.70 -38.65 45.57
C GLU A 270 -7.50 -39.34 44.87
N VAL A 271 -6.32 -39.33 45.51
CA VAL A 271 -5.17 -40.14 45.07
C VAL A 271 -4.67 -41.10 46.18
N GLU A 272 -5.16 -41.00 47.41
CA GLU A 272 -4.69 -41.88 48.50
C GLU A 272 -5.45 -43.22 48.61
N GLU A 273 -6.66 -43.36 48.05
CA GLU A 273 -7.42 -44.63 48.18
C GLU A 273 -7.08 -45.70 47.10
N ALA A 274 -6.33 -45.33 46.06
CA ALA A 274 -5.91 -46.27 45.01
C ALA A 274 -4.61 -47.03 45.36
N SER A 275 -3.77 -46.51 46.25
CA SER A 275 -2.49 -47.15 46.61
C SER A 275 -2.65 -48.27 47.64
N VAL A 276 -3.61 -48.16 48.56
CA VAL A 276 -3.83 -49.16 49.61
C VAL A 276 -4.50 -50.44 49.08
N ARG A 277 -5.26 -50.37 47.98
CA ARG A 277 -5.89 -51.56 47.36
C ARG A 277 -4.95 -52.39 46.48
N SER A 278 -3.83 -51.84 46.01
CA SER A 278 -2.86 -52.60 45.21
C SER A 278 -1.78 -53.32 46.05
N ALA A 279 -1.68 -53.02 47.35
CA ALA A 279 -0.72 -53.66 48.26
C ALA A 279 -1.27 -54.90 48.99
N ARG A 280 -2.47 -55.37 48.63
CA ARG A 280 -3.02 -56.67 49.06
C ARG A 280 -3.31 -57.55 47.84
N HIS A 281 -2.26 -57.99 47.17
CA HIS A 281 -2.19 -59.25 46.45
C HIS A 281 -0.73 -59.70 46.31
#